data_AF-A0A956U6A0-F1
#
_entry.id   AF-A0A956U6A0-F1
#
_cell.length_a   1.000
_cell.length_b   1.000
_cell.length_c   1.000
_cell.angle_alpha   90.00
_cell.angle_beta   90.00
_cell.angle_gamma   90.00
#
_symmetry.space_group_name_H-M   'P 1'
#
loop_
_entity.id
_entity.type
_entity.pdbx_description
1 polymer ?
#
loop_
_entity_poly.entity_id
_entity_poly.type
_entity_poly.pdbx_seq_one_letter_code
_entity_poly.pdbx_strand_id
1 'polypeptide(L)'
;MRFVYPLLMFLALGIVLAIFVSENLKADPNKTMGAFVDAVRSGDYRKAVNQFGGNACRCPAKGGWVSYLIYSSSQEPNLAFMTGHPFEYKAGAAKPIESSEEAKKGSVPWEAPQDVVIDVAIKFDSNKYRPLFLPVFMAYGKDMSEAEFEAFLKDPDAEAWKGFTLRLRPSLVKGAIERPEASKGIKYNPTESLGREPESKDKAKTGKEENYVYAPMEDMIRETLGEEGVLYLHPRDPGTVLKEDGSKLDPSSIEERLPRLSRCNLRMHVVRRGQLKQWTVYHVAITDPVLETADGQELVLDNYRPRYDNDKWNPRD
;
A
#
# COMPACT_ATOMS: atom_id res chain seq x y z
N MET A 1 -17.07 23.86 -52.39
CA MET A 1 -16.06 23.91 -51.32
C MET A 1 -16.61 24.15 -49.91
N ARG A 2 -17.68 24.96 -49.70
CA ARG A 2 -18.21 25.27 -48.35
C ARG A 2 -18.73 24.07 -47.52
N PHE A 3 -19.10 22.96 -48.16
CA PHE A 3 -19.60 21.74 -47.47
C PHE A 3 -18.54 20.64 -47.27
N VAL A 4 -17.37 20.76 -47.90
CA VAL A 4 -16.32 19.72 -47.84
C VAL A 4 -15.57 19.78 -46.51
N TYR A 5 -15.32 20.98 -45.99
CA TYR A 5 -14.70 21.20 -44.69
C TYR A 5 -15.52 20.73 -43.48
N PRO A 6 -16.83 21.03 -43.37
CA PRO A 6 -17.64 20.50 -42.26
C PRO A 6 -17.77 18.97 -42.33
N LEU A 7 -17.90 18.39 -43.52
CA LEU A 7 -17.93 16.93 -43.69
C LEU A 7 -16.60 16.28 -43.23
N LEU A 8 -15.45 16.83 -43.63
CA LEU A 8 -14.14 16.38 -43.18
C LEU A 8 -13.97 16.51 -41.65
N MET A 9 -14.48 17.58 -41.05
CA MET A 9 -14.46 17.75 -39.60
C MET A 9 -15.30 16.70 -38.87
N PHE A 10 -16.51 16.39 -39.35
CA PHE A 10 -17.34 15.33 -38.75
C PHE A 10 -16.71 13.95 -38.93
N LEU A 11 -16.06 13.70 -40.06
CA LEU A 11 -15.39 12.43 -40.34
C LEU A 11 -14.14 12.27 -39.45
N ALA A 12 -13.35 13.33 -39.28
CA ALA A 12 -12.22 13.36 -38.35
C ALA A 12 -12.69 13.19 -36.90
N LEU A 13 -13.75 13.89 -36.49
CA LEU A 13 -14.34 13.76 -35.16
C LEU A 13 -14.85 12.34 -34.91
N GLY A 14 -15.52 11.72 -35.90
CA GLY A 14 -15.99 10.35 -35.84
C GLY A 14 -14.85 9.33 -35.70
N ILE A 15 -13.74 9.53 -36.40
CA ILE A 15 -12.53 8.70 -36.26
C ILE A 15 -11.93 8.86 -34.86
N VAL A 16 -11.77 10.09 -34.36
CA VAL A 16 -11.25 10.34 -33.00
C VAL A 16 -12.15 9.70 -31.95
N LEU A 17 -13.48 9.82 -32.08
CA LEU A 17 -14.43 9.19 -31.17
C LEU A 17 -14.33 7.66 -31.21
N ALA A 18 -14.21 7.08 -32.41
CA ALA A 18 -14.11 5.64 -32.59
C ALA A 18 -12.80 5.08 -32.00
N ILE A 19 -11.68 5.78 -32.17
CA ILE A 19 -10.39 5.44 -31.55
C ILE A 19 -10.53 5.51 -30.02
N PHE A 20 -11.06 6.61 -29.49
CA PHE A 20 -11.27 6.80 -28.06
C PHE A 20 -12.13 5.68 -27.44
N VAL A 21 -13.24 5.31 -28.10
CA VAL A 21 -14.12 4.24 -27.63
C VAL A 21 -13.43 2.87 -27.72
N SER A 22 -12.73 2.58 -28.82
CA SER A 22 -12.01 1.29 -28.98
C SER A 22 -10.88 1.12 -27.96
N GLU A 23 -10.10 2.17 -27.70
CA GLU A 23 -9.01 2.11 -26.71
C GLU A 23 -9.55 1.90 -25.29
N ASN A 24 -10.63 2.60 -24.93
CA ASN A 24 -11.25 2.41 -23.62
C ASN A 24 -11.91 1.04 -23.50
N LEU A 25 -12.65 0.55 -24.50
CA LEU A 25 -13.28 -0.78 -24.42
C LEU A 25 -12.25 -1.92 -24.28
N LYS A 26 -11.03 -1.74 -24.78
CA LYS A 26 -9.92 -2.71 -24.71
C LYS A 26 -8.92 -2.44 -23.57
N ALA A 27 -9.24 -1.54 -22.64
CA ALA A 27 -8.35 -1.24 -21.53
C ALA A 27 -8.13 -2.51 -20.66
N ASP A 28 -6.87 -2.89 -20.50
CA ASP A 28 -6.44 -4.11 -19.79
C ASP A 28 -6.07 -3.77 -18.34
N PRO A 29 -6.69 -4.39 -17.33
CA PRO A 29 -6.38 -4.13 -15.93
C PRO A 29 -4.92 -4.45 -15.56
N ASN A 30 -4.25 -5.36 -16.30
CA ASN A 30 -2.83 -5.65 -16.09
C ASN A 30 -1.93 -4.47 -16.43
N LYS A 31 -2.35 -3.57 -17.33
CA LYS A 31 -1.60 -2.35 -17.62
C LYS A 31 -1.61 -1.38 -16.44
N THR A 32 -2.76 -1.20 -15.79
CA THR A 32 -2.87 -0.37 -14.57
C THR A 32 -2.08 -0.97 -13.42
N MET A 33 -2.19 -2.30 -13.23
CA MET A 33 -1.39 -3.01 -12.23
C MET A 33 0.11 -2.83 -12.51
N GLY A 34 0.58 -3.07 -13.74
CA GLY A 34 1.98 -2.93 -14.11
C GLY A 34 2.49 -1.50 -13.89
N ALA A 35 1.72 -0.50 -14.32
CA ALA A 35 2.05 0.91 -14.11
C ALA A 35 2.15 1.29 -12.62
N PHE A 36 1.28 0.72 -11.78
CA PHE A 36 1.34 0.92 -10.33
C PHE A 36 2.59 0.29 -9.72
N VAL A 37 2.83 -0.99 -10.01
CA VAL A 37 3.96 -1.75 -9.45
C VAL A 37 5.29 -1.14 -9.92
N ASP A 38 5.39 -0.72 -11.18
CA ASP A 38 6.56 -0.01 -11.69
C ASP A 38 6.79 1.32 -10.99
N ALA A 39 5.73 2.09 -10.72
CA ALA A 39 5.83 3.36 -10.00
C ALA A 39 6.24 3.18 -8.54
N VAL A 40 5.73 2.13 -7.87
CA VAL A 40 6.18 1.75 -6.52
C VAL A 40 7.66 1.39 -6.56
N ARG A 41 8.08 0.50 -7.47
CA ARG A 41 9.47 0.08 -7.63
C ARG A 41 10.42 1.26 -7.89
N SER A 42 10.00 2.24 -8.70
CA SER A 42 10.81 3.41 -9.02
C SER A 42 10.76 4.51 -7.94
N GLY A 43 9.92 4.38 -6.91
CA GLY A 43 9.73 5.43 -5.90
C GLY A 43 8.99 6.66 -6.44
N ASP A 44 8.25 6.53 -7.54
CA ASP A 44 7.47 7.63 -8.12
C ASP A 44 6.10 7.70 -7.43
N TYR A 45 6.08 8.31 -6.24
CA TYR A 45 4.89 8.47 -5.41
C TYR A 45 3.71 9.05 -6.18
N ARG A 46 3.96 10.04 -7.05
CA ARG A 46 2.89 10.71 -7.82
C ARG A 46 2.28 9.75 -8.83
N LYS A 47 3.10 9.04 -9.61
CA LYS A 47 2.57 8.06 -10.57
C LYS A 47 1.86 6.91 -9.88
N ALA A 48 2.39 6.39 -8.78
CA ALA A 48 1.75 5.32 -8.01
C ALA A 48 0.40 5.79 -7.47
N VAL A 49 0.36 6.99 -6.87
CA VAL A 49 -0.86 7.61 -6.35
C VAL A 49 -1.90 7.85 -7.44
N ASN A 50 -1.47 8.24 -8.65
CA ASN A 50 -2.37 8.46 -9.80
C ASN A 50 -3.06 7.18 -10.30
N GLN A 51 -2.56 5.99 -9.96
CA GLN A 51 -3.23 4.74 -10.30
C GLN A 51 -4.38 4.42 -9.35
N PHE A 52 -4.44 5.03 -8.16
CA PHE A 52 -5.56 4.80 -7.24
C PHE A 52 -6.83 5.52 -7.70
N GLY A 53 -7.97 4.86 -7.49
CA GLY A 53 -9.27 5.35 -7.92
C GLY A 53 -9.92 6.36 -6.97
N GLY A 54 -10.89 7.13 -7.48
CA GLY A 54 -11.78 7.93 -6.66
C GLY A 54 -12.79 7.06 -5.93
N ASN A 55 -12.69 6.98 -4.60
CA ASN A 55 -13.66 6.27 -3.79
C ASN A 55 -14.71 7.25 -3.26
N ALA A 56 -15.96 7.11 -3.70
CA ALA A 56 -17.09 7.86 -3.15
C ALA A 56 -17.54 7.35 -1.77
N CYS A 57 -17.17 6.10 -1.41
CA CYS A 57 -17.66 5.44 -0.19
C CYS A 57 -16.57 5.13 0.85
N ARG A 58 -15.29 5.25 0.50
CA ARG A 58 -14.17 5.12 1.45
C ARG A 58 -13.26 6.31 1.32
N CYS A 59 -13.29 7.21 2.30
CA CYS A 59 -12.28 8.26 2.38
C CYS A 59 -10.89 7.61 2.34
N PRO A 60 -9.94 8.07 1.50
CA PRO A 60 -8.57 7.59 1.61
C PRO A 60 -8.12 7.76 3.07
N ALA A 61 -7.23 6.88 3.54
CA ALA A 61 -6.66 7.02 4.88
C ALA A 61 -6.16 8.46 5.08
N LYS A 62 -6.28 9.01 6.29
CA LYS A 62 -5.93 10.41 6.54
C LYS A 62 -4.47 10.65 6.10
N GLY A 63 -4.27 11.50 5.09
CA GLY A 63 -3.01 11.61 4.34
C GLY A 63 -3.14 11.33 2.84
N GLY A 64 -4.28 10.80 2.38
CA GLY A 64 -4.50 10.44 0.97
C GLY A 64 -3.88 9.09 0.61
N TRP A 65 -3.94 8.68 -0.66
CA TRP A 65 -3.38 7.40 -1.11
C TRP A 65 -1.86 7.25 -0.91
N VAL A 66 -1.13 8.36 -0.75
CA VAL A 66 0.31 8.31 -0.44
C VAL A 66 0.59 7.64 0.90
N SER A 67 -0.39 7.60 1.81
CA SER A 67 -0.28 6.92 3.11
C SER A 67 0.13 5.46 2.98
N TYR A 68 -0.35 4.75 1.95
CA TYR A 68 0.03 3.36 1.68
C TYR A 68 1.49 3.19 1.26
N LEU A 69 2.22 4.28 0.98
CA LEU A 69 3.58 4.25 0.43
C LEU A 69 4.64 4.82 1.39
N ILE A 70 4.23 5.27 2.59
CA ILE A 70 5.12 5.89 3.59
C ILE A 70 4.88 5.27 4.97
N TYR A 71 5.94 5.10 5.76
CA TYR A 71 5.84 4.52 7.11
C TYR A 71 5.09 5.41 8.10
N SER A 72 5.28 6.72 8.01
CA SER A 72 4.69 7.70 8.95
C SER A 72 3.17 7.74 8.95
N SER A 73 2.52 7.08 8.00
CA SER A 73 1.07 6.96 7.98
C SER A 73 0.54 5.90 8.94
N SER A 74 1.37 4.90 9.29
CA SER A 74 0.97 3.76 10.10
C SER A 74 -0.21 2.97 9.54
N GLN A 75 -0.48 3.11 8.23
CA GLN A 75 -1.57 2.44 7.55
C GLN A 75 -1.15 1.03 7.18
N GLU A 76 -1.96 0.03 7.55
CA GLU A 76 -1.85 -1.35 7.06
C GLU A 76 -2.92 -1.62 5.99
N PRO A 77 -2.59 -2.29 4.87
CA PRO A 77 -1.24 -2.64 4.43
C PRO A 77 -0.41 -1.41 4.02
N ASN A 78 0.92 -1.52 4.12
CA ASN A 78 1.89 -0.48 3.76
C ASN A 78 2.91 -1.02 2.75
N LEU A 79 3.26 -0.25 1.74
CA LEU A 79 4.23 -0.59 0.69
C LEU A 79 5.50 0.26 0.79
N ALA A 80 5.72 1.01 1.88
CA ALA A 80 6.93 1.81 2.06
C ALA A 80 8.20 0.97 1.94
N PHE A 81 8.20 -0.28 2.44
CA PHE A 81 9.32 -1.20 2.33
C PHE A 81 9.65 -1.64 0.89
N MET A 82 8.74 -1.42 -0.06
CA MET A 82 8.97 -1.71 -1.49
C MET A 82 9.27 -0.45 -2.30
N THR A 83 8.81 0.70 -1.79
CA THR A 83 8.77 1.93 -2.56
C THR A 83 10.18 2.47 -2.79
N GLY A 84 10.60 2.58 -4.05
CA GLY A 84 11.94 3.03 -4.41
C GLY A 84 13.03 1.95 -4.28
N HIS A 85 12.65 0.70 -4.02
CA HIS A 85 13.59 -0.41 -3.85
C HIS A 85 13.49 -1.44 -4.99
N PRO A 86 14.61 -2.12 -5.34
CA PRO A 86 14.60 -3.09 -6.42
C PRO A 86 13.89 -4.39 -5.98
N PHE A 87 12.97 -4.84 -6.82
CA PHE A 87 12.34 -6.16 -6.73
C PHE A 87 11.91 -6.63 -8.13
N GLU A 88 11.76 -7.93 -8.29
CA GLU A 88 11.19 -8.56 -9.47
C GLU A 88 9.71 -8.82 -9.23
N TYR A 89 8.92 -8.72 -10.30
CA TYR A 89 7.50 -9.07 -10.22
C TYR A 89 7.03 -9.84 -11.45
N LYS A 90 6.06 -10.73 -11.22
CA LYS A 90 5.34 -11.45 -12.27
C LYS A 90 3.84 -11.33 -12.02
N ALA A 91 3.14 -10.74 -13.00
CA ALA A 91 1.70 -10.65 -12.98
C ALA A 91 1.03 -12.04 -13.09
N GLY A 92 0.08 -12.30 -12.21
CA GLY A 92 -0.89 -13.38 -12.38
C GLY A 92 -2.00 -13.01 -13.37
N ALA A 93 -2.92 -13.94 -13.58
CA ALA A 93 -4.11 -13.68 -14.39
C ALA A 93 -5.09 -12.77 -13.62
N ALA A 94 -5.73 -11.85 -14.33
CA ALA A 94 -6.85 -11.08 -13.79
C ALA A 94 -8.06 -12.00 -13.59
N LYS A 95 -8.52 -12.12 -12.35
CA LYS A 95 -9.68 -12.91 -11.96
C LYS A 95 -10.86 -11.96 -11.73
N PRO A 96 -11.97 -12.07 -12.48
CA PRO A 96 -13.17 -11.27 -12.22
C PRO A 96 -13.72 -11.53 -10.82
N ILE A 97 -14.16 -10.49 -10.13
CA ILE A 97 -14.95 -10.60 -8.91
C ILE A 97 -16.42 -10.56 -9.32
N GLU A 98 -17.22 -11.53 -8.86
CA GLU A 98 -18.67 -11.47 -9.06
C GLU A 98 -19.26 -10.29 -8.29
N SER A 99 -19.69 -9.26 -9.02
CA SER A 99 -20.42 -8.13 -8.46
C SER A 99 -21.88 -8.52 -8.19
N SER A 100 -22.44 -8.01 -7.09
CA SER A 100 -23.88 -8.14 -6.83
C SER A 100 -24.69 -7.47 -7.94
N GLU A 101 -25.92 -7.93 -8.20
CA GLU A 101 -26.77 -7.32 -9.25
C GLU A 101 -27.04 -5.83 -9.04
N GLU A 102 -27.03 -5.38 -7.78
CA GLU A 102 -27.14 -3.97 -7.40
C GLU A 102 -25.90 -3.17 -7.82
N ALA A 103 -24.71 -3.75 -7.71
CA ALA A 103 -23.45 -3.11 -8.12
C ALA A 103 -23.28 -3.06 -9.65
N LYS A 104 -23.98 -3.90 -10.42
CA LYS A 104 -23.91 -3.91 -11.91
C LYS A 104 -24.59 -2.71 -12.56
N LYS A 105 -25.36 -1.91 -11.82
CA LYS A 105 -26.04 -0.72 -12.36
C LYS A 105 -25.04 0.44 -12.45
N GLY A 106 -24.44 0.63 -13.63
CA GLY A 106 -23.74 1.87 -13.94
C GLY A 106 -24.70 3.07 -14.04
N SER A 107 -24.15 4.27 -14.13
CA SER A 107 -24.94 5.50 -14.33
C SER A 107 -25.75 5.50 -15.64
N VAL A 108 -25.40 4.62 -16.58
CA VAL A 108 -26.13 4.38 -17.84
C VAL A 108 -26.30 2.88 -18.09
N PRO A 109 -27.38 2.43 -18.76
CA PRO A 109 -27.74 1.01 -18.88
C PRO A 109 -26.74 0.11 -19.60
N TRP A 110 -25.86 0.69 -20.42
CA TRP A 110 -24.82 -0.04 -21.16
C TRP A 110 -23.44 0.03 -20.47
N GLU A 111 -23.31 0.78 -19.38
CA GLU A 111 -22.11 0.76 -18.56
C GLU A 111 -22.30 -0.13 -17.34
N ALA A 112 -21.37 -1.06 -17.14
CA ALA A 112 -21.34 -1.95 -15.99
C ALA A 112 -19.95 -1.82 -15.35
N PRO A 113 -19.87 -1.57 -14.04
CA PRO A 113 -18.59 -1.59 -13.37
C PRO A 113 -17.99 -3.00 -13.43
N GLN A 114 -16.67 -3.04 -13.52
CA GLN A 114 -15.88 -4.24 -13.60
C GLN A 114 -14.86 -4.23 -12.48
N ASP A 115 -14.81 -5.35 -11.75
CA ASP A 115 -13.92 -5.53 -10.62
C ASP A 115 -13.10 -6.80 -10.87
N VAL A 116 -11.77 -6.70 -10.71
CA VAL A 116 -10.86 -7.83 -10.86
C VAL A 116 -9.86 -7.88 -9.72
N VAL A 117 -9.44 -9.09 -9.37
CA VAL A 117 -8.26 -9.33 -8.52
C VAL A 117 -7.11 -9.79 -9.39
N ILE A 118 -5.95 -9.19 -9.18
CA ILE A 118 -4.69 -9.63 -9.79
C ILE A 118 -3.71 -9.92 -8.65
N ASP A 119 -3.25 -11.17 -8.57
CA ASP A 119 -2.16 -11.55 -7.68
C ASP A 119 -0.83 -11.31 -8.41
N VAL A 120 0.03 -10.45 -7.85
CA VAL A 120 1.36 -10.15 -8.42
C VAL A 120 2.42 -10.81 -7.56
N ALA A 121 3.11 -11.81 -8.09
CA ALA A 121 4.20 -12.46 -7.38
C ALA A 121 5.39 -11.50 -7.31
N ILE A 122 5.85 -11.17 -6.10
CA ILE A 122 6.98 -10.30 -5.81
C ILE A 122 8.15 -11.14 -5.29
N LYS A 123 9.35 -10.87 -5.80
CA LYS A 123 10.59 -11.51 -5.35
C LYS A 123 11.68 -10.46 -5.10
N PHE A 124 12.35 -10.58 -3.97
CA PHE A 124 13.47 -9.72 -3.59
C PHE A 124 14.80 -10.44 -3.84
N ASP A 125 15.75 -9.74 -4.47
CA ASP A 125 17.07 -10.29 -4.81
C ASP A 125 18.02 -10.12 -3.63
N SER A 126 18.56 -11.23 -3.13
CA SER A 126 19.49 -11.26 -1.99
C SER A 126 20.74 -10.40 -2.22
N ASN A 127 21.15 -10.20 -3.47
CA ASN A 127 22.34 -9.42 -3.82
C ASN A 127 22.07 -7.92 -3.98
N LYS A 128 20.80 -7.49 -3.97
CA LYS A 128 20.42 -6.09 -4.21
C LYS A 128 19.68 -5.49 -3.04
N TYR A 129 18.60 -6.13 -2.61
CA TYR A 129 17.72 -5.60 -1.56
C TYR A 129 16.77 -6.68 -1.08
N ARG A 130 16.67 -6.81 0.25
CA ARG A 130 15.59 -7.54 0.92
C ARG A 130 15.24 -6.82 2.22
N PRO A 131 13.97 -6.49 2.46
CA PRO A 131 13.58 -5.79 3.67
C PRO A 131 13.74 -6.71 4.87
N LEU A 132 14.28 -6.16 5.95
CA LEU A 132 14.37 -6.78 7.27
C LEU A 132 12.97 -6.94 7.85
N PHE A 133 12.68 -8.07 8.47
CA PHE A 133 11.48 -8.26 9.27
C PHE A 133 11.81 -8.12 10.75
N LEU A 134 11.38 -7.01 11.36
CA LEU A 134 11.72 -6.69 12.73
C LEU A 134 10.81 -7.36 13.76
N PRO A 135 11.28 -7.64 14.98
CA PRO A 135 10.41 -7.87 16.14
C PRO A 135 9.47 -6.69 16.37
N VAL A 136 8.31 -6.92 16.99
CA VAL A 136 7.31 -5.87 17.24
C VAL A 136 7.92 -4.71 18.04
N PHE A 137 8.49 -4.97 19.21
CA PHE A 137 9.07 -3.92 20.06
C PHE A 137 10.11 -3.07 19.31
N MET A 138 11.02 -3.72 18.60
CA MET A 138 12.04 -3.05 17.81
C MET A 138 11.41 -2.16 16.72
N ALA A 139 10.42 -2.63 15.97
CA ALA A 139 9.79 -1.87 14.88
C ALA A 139 9.10 -0.57 15.33
N TYR A 140 8.73 -0.49 16.61
CA TYR A 140 8.08 0.66 17.25
C TYR A 140 9.03 1.41 18.19
N GLY A 141 10.34 1.18 18.08
CA GLY A 141 11.38 1.95 18.77
C GLY A 141 11.56 1.63 20.25
N LYS A 142 11.07 0.48 20.72
CA LYS A 142 11.34 -0.02 22.07
C LYS A 142 12.61 -0.86 22.08
N ASP A 143 13.45 -0.60 23.06
CA ASP A 143 14.56 -1.48 23.38
C ASP A 143 14.02 -2.83 23.87
N MET A 144 14.72 -3.90 23.50
CA MET A 144 14.39 -5.26 23.91
C MET A 144 15.63 -5.95 24.46
N SER A 145 15.45 -6.95 25.31
CA SER A 145 16.54 -7.78 25.81
C SER A 145 17.07 -8.73 24.73
N GLU A 146 18.31 -9.15 24.88
CA GLU A 146 18.91 -10.20 24.03
C GLU A 146 18.09 -11.49 24.06
N ALA A 147 17.55 -11.88 25.22
CA ALA A 147 16.68 -13.05 25.35
C ALA A 147 15.38 -12.95 24.52
N GLU A 148 14.73 -11.79 24.52
CA GLU A 148 13.54 -11.54 23.68
C GLU A 148 13.91 -11.56 22.19
N PHE A 149 15.10 -11.07 21.84
CA PHE A 149 15.59 -11.08 20.46
C PHE A 149 15.85 -12.51 20.00
N GLU A 150 16.52 -13.32 20.80
CA GLU A 150 16.71 -14.75 20.53
C GLU A 150 15.40 -15.52 20.42
N ALA A 151 14.40 -15.18 21.25
CA ALA A 151 13.08 -15.80 21.17
C ALA A 151 12.39 -15.48 19.84
N PHE A 152 12.46 -14.23 19.38
CA PHE A 152 11.94 -13.83 18.07
C PHE A 152 12.67 -14.55 16.92
N LEU A 153 13.99 -14.68 16.97
CA LEU A 153 14.74 -15.36 15.91
C LEU A 153 14.37 -16.85 15.78
N LYS A 154 13.98 -17.50 16.88
CA LYS A 154 13.53 -18.90 16.88
C LYS A 154 12.13 -19.08 16.32
N ASP A 155 11.24 -18.11 16.54
CA ASP A 155 9.87 -18.13 16.04
C ASP A 155 9.41 -16.73 15.58
N PRO A 156 9.82 -16.30 14.37
CA PRO A 156 9.39 -15.02 13.82
C PRO A 156 7.88 -14.96 13.51
N ASP A 157 7.23 -16.11 13.35
CA ASP A 157 5.83 -16.21 12.91
C ASP A 157 4.84 -15.99 14.06
N ALA A 158 5.20 -16.29 15.31
CA ALA A 158 4.32 -16.12 16.48
C ALA A 158 3.58 -14.76 16.53
N GLU A 159 4.24 -13.69 16.09
CA GLU A 159 3.68 -12.34 16.09
C GLU A 159 3.47 -11.76 14.69
N ALA A 160 3.53 -12.55 13.62
CA ALA A 160 3.49 -12.03 12.24
C ALA A 160 2.22 -11.22 11.92
N TRP A 161 1.08 -11.53 12.55
CA TRP A 161 -0.17 -10.78 12.39
C TRP A 161 -0.12 -9.33 12.92
N LYS A 162 0.83 -9.00 13.79
CA LYS A 162 0.95 -7.67 14.40
C LYS A 162 1.78 -6.76 13.50
N GLY A 163 1.12 -5.87 12.75
CA GLY A 163 1.76 -4.80 11.99
C GLY A 163 2.80 -5.29 10.97
N PHE A 164 2.50 -6.40 10.27
CA PHE A 164 3.45 -7.08 9.39
C PHE A 164 4.20 -6.12 8.44
N THR A 165 3.46 -5.35 7.63
CA THR A 165 4.09 -4.50 6.63
C THR A 165 4.76 -3.28 7.25
N LEU A 166 4.24 -2.83 8.39
CA LEU A 166 4.86 -1.81 9.23
C LEU A 166 6.07 -2.32 10.02
N ARG A 167 6.45 -3.60 9.95
CA ARG A 167 7.68 -4.15 10.54
C ARG A 167 8.76 -4.44 9.51
N LEU A 168 8.39 -4.45 8.23
CA LEU A 168 9.36 -4.53 7.15
C LEU A 168 10.15 -3.21 7.08
N ARG A 169 11.48 -3.30 7.01
CA ARG A 169 12.37 -2.13 6.98
C ARG A 169 13.47 -2.31 5.94
N PRO A 170 13.93 -1.22 5.29
CA PRO A 170 15.09 -1.31 4.41
C PRO A 170 16.40 -1.52 5.17
N SER A 171 16.53 -0.97 6.38
CA SER A 171 17.72 -1.04 7.24
C SER A 171 17.36 -0.74 8.70
N LEU A 172 18.29 -0.96 9.64
CA LEU A 172 18.20 -0.50 11.03
C LEU A 172 18.75 0.92 11.25
N VAL A 173 19.29 1.57 10.20
CA VAL A 173 19.78 2.95 10.28
C VAL A 173 18.66 3.90 10.69
N LYS A 174 18.95 4.80 11.64
CA LYS A 174 18.01 5.85 12.08
C LYS A 174 17.63 6.76 10.92
N GLY A 175 16.37 7.17 10.87
CA GLY A 175 15.83 7.98 9.80
C GLY A 175 15.44 7.20 8.53
N ALA A 176 15.70 5.88 8.47
CA ALA A 176 15.35 5.06 7.30
C ALA A 176 13.83 4.97 7.04
N ILE A 177 13.00 5.34 8.02
CA ILE A 177 11.55 5.40 7.90
C ILE A 177 10.99 6.83 7.79
N GLU A 178 11.87 7.84 7.76
CA GLU A 178 11.43 9.23 7.61
C GLU A 178 10.67 9.40 6.30
N ARG A 179 9.70 10.32 6.33
CA ARG A 179 8.90 10.62 5.16
C ARG A 179 9.79 11.16 4.04
N PRO A 180 9.88 10.48 2.88
CA PRO A 180 10.75 10.95 1.80
C PRO A 180 10.27 12.28 1.24
N GLU A 181 11.18 13.20 0.91
CA GLU A 181 10.86 14.53 0.36
C GLU A 181 9.96 14.44 -0.88
N ALA A 182 10.22 13.45 -1.74
CA ALA A 182 9.44 13.20 -2.96
C ALA A 182 7.94 12.91 -2.70
N SER A 183 7.58 12.53 -1.48
CA SER A 183 6.20 12.25 -1.07
C SER A 183 5.48 13.46 -0.45
N LYS A 184 6.20 14.55 -0.13
CA LYS A 184 5.63 15.73 0.52
C LYS A 184 4.74 16.50 -0.43
N GLY A 185 3.61 17.01 0.08
CA GLY A 185 2.61 17.73 -0.73
C GLY A 185 1.78 16.85 -1.67
N ILE A 186 2.03 15.55 -1.75
CA ILE A 186 1.20 14.60 -2.52
C ILE A 186 0.03 14.17 -1.63
N LYS A 187 -1.06 14.94 -1.66
CA LYS A 187 -2.39 14.49 -1.19
C LYS A 187 -3.19 14.14 -2.44
N TYR A 188 -3.76 12.94 -2.51
CA TYR A 188 -4.69 12.64 -3.61
C TYR A 188 -6.12 12.94 -3.20
N ASN A 189 -6.68 13.95 -3.84
CA ASN A 189 -8.11 14.22 -3.87
C ASN A 189 -8.58 13.86 -5.29
N PRO A 190 -9.32 12.74 -5.48
CA PRO A 190 -9.82 12.40 -6.79
C PRO A 190 -10.71 13.52 -7.29
N THR A 191 -10.41 14.03 -8.50
CA THR A 191 -11.28 14.97 -9.21
C THR A 191 -12.43 14.18 -9.86
N GLU A 192 -13.24 13.50 -9.04
CA GLU A 192 -14.59 13.10 -9.43
C GLU A 192 -15.54 13.76 -8.42
N SER A 193 -15.80 15.04 -8.68
CA SER A 193 -16.77 15.84 -7.94
C SER A 193 -18.18 15.30 -8.18
N LEU A 194 -18.70 14.50 -7.26
CA LEU A 194 -20.13 14.52 -6.96
C LEU A 194 -20.36 15.46 -5.77
N GLY A 195 -20.30 16.76 -6.07
CA GLY A 195 -20.93 17.85 -5.33
C GLY A 195 -20.97 17.76 -3.80
N ARG A 196 -19.82 17.76 -3.12
CA ARG A 196 -19.68 18.32 -1.77
C ARG A 196 -18.23 18.70 -1.54
N GLU A 197 -17.92 19.99 -1.68
CA GLU A 197 -16.70 20.53 -1.08
C GLU A 197 -16.78 20.32 0.44
N PRO A 198 -15.72 19.83 1.12
CA PRO A 198 -15.65 19.96 2.55
C PRO A 198 -15.50 21.46 2.88
N GLU A 199 -16.53 22.01 3.51
CA GLU A 199 -16.47 23.30 4.21
C GLU A 199 -15.36 23.25 5.26
N SER A 200 -14.15 23.64 4.89
CA SER A 200 -13.24 24.47 5.69
C SER A 200 -11.88 24.60 5.00
N LYS A 201 -11.76 25.51 4.04
CA LYS A 201 -10.45 25.93 3.52
C LYS A 201 -9.67 26.82 4.51
N ASP A 202 -10.27 27.17 5.65
CA ASP A 202 -9.68 28.15 6.59
C ASP A 202 -8.78 27.58 7.70
N LYS A 203 -8.62 26.25 7.82
CA LYS A 203 -7.72 25.67 8.86
C LYS A 203 -6.35 25.21 8.34
N ALA A 204 -6.08 25.28 7.04
CA ALA A 204 -4.84 24.80 6.43
C ALA A 204 -3.63 25.77 6.52
N LYS A 205 -3.69 26.83 7.34
CA LYS A 205 -2.67 27.89 7.39
C LYS A 205 -1.72 27.86 8.59
N THR A 206 -1.71 26.81 9.40
CA THR A 206 -0.70 26.67 10.46
C THR A 206 0.07 25.38 10.26
N GLY A 207 1.39 25.50 10.06
CA GLY A 207 2.32 24.43 9.66
C GLY A 207 2.60 23.39 10.73
N LYS A 208 1.55 22.73 11.25
CA LYS A 208 1.61 21.53 12.07
C LYS A 208 0.51 20.56 11.64
N GLU A 209 0.51 20.18 10.35
CA GLU A 209 -0.50 19.27 9.80
C GLU A 209 -0.32 17.81 10.26
N GLU A 210 0.81 17.43 10.84
CA GLU A 210 1.09 16.02 11.20
C GLU A 210 0.52 15.60 12.58
N ASN A 211 0.34 16.54 13.53
CA ASN A 211 -0.07 16.21 14.91
C ASN A 211 -1.58 16.18 15.18
N TYR A 212 -2.43 16.72 14.29
CA TYR A 212 -3.88 16.80 14.55
C TYR A 212 -4.67 15.58 14.08
N VAL A 213 -4.01 14.65 13.39
CA VAL A 213 -4.67 13.65 12.54
C VAL A 213 -5.09 12.40 13.33
N TYR A 214 -4.32 12.07 14.37
CA TYR A 214 -4.50 10.88 15.20
C TYR A 214 -4.95 11.17 16.63
N ALA A 215 -4.93 12.43 17.10
CA ALA A 215 -5.27 12.75 18.49
C ALA A 215 -6.56 12.08 19.00
N PRO A 216 -7.70 12.05 18.27
CA PRO A 216 -8.91 11.39 18.78
C PRO A 216 -8.80 9.85 18.86
N MET A 217 -8.00 9.23 17.99
CA MET A 217 -7.79 7.78 17.97
C MET A 217 -6.71 7.36 18.96
N GLU A 218 -5.68 8.19 19.13
CA GLU A 218 -4.68 8.07 20.20
C GLU A 218 -5.34 8.20 21.56
N ASP A 219 -6.23 9.17 21.74
CA ASP A 219 -6.98 9.35 22.99
C ASP A 219 -7.87 8.14 23.27
N MET A 220 -8.64 7.66 22.28
CA MET A 220 -9.45 6.45 22.41
C MET A 220 -8.61 5.20 22.74
N ILE A 221 -7.45 5.04 22.11
CA ILE A 221 -6.55 3.91 22.35
C ILE A 221 -5.84 4.05 23.69
N ARG A 222 -5.46 5.26 24.09
CA ARG A 222 -4.91 5.54 25.41
C ARG A 222 -5.93 5.22 26.50
N GLU A 223 -7.21 5.55 26.28
CA GLU A 223 -8.30 5.22 27.19
C GLU A 223 -8.59 3.71 27.25
N THR A 224 -8.48 2.99 26.13
CA THR A 224 -8.86 1.57 26.04
C THR A 224 -7.71 0.61 26.38
N LEU A 225 -6.50 0.92 25.92
CA LEU A 225 -5.31 0.07 25.95
C LEU A 225 -4.16 0.67 26.76
N GLY A 226 -4.34 1.86 27.34
CA GLY A 226 -3.30 2.58 28.07
C GLY A 226 -2.27 3.26 27.15
N GLU A 227 -1.31 3.96 27.76
CA GLU A 227 -0.21 4.62 27.04
C GLU A 227 0.63 3.65 26.19
N GLU A 228 0.66 2.37 26.56
CA GLU A 228 1.40 1.37 25.81
C GLU A 228 0.76 1.08 24.44
N GLY A 229 -0.57 1.12 24.34
CA GLY A 229 -1.29 0.91 23.07
C GLY A 229 -0.98 1.98 22.02
N VAL A 230 -0.70 3.20 22.46
CA VAL A 230 -0.34 4.33 21.57
C VAL A 230 1.03 4.12 20.92
N LEU A 231 1.94 3.39 21.59
CA LEU A 231 3.29 3.15 21.05
C LEU A 231 3.26 2.31 19.77
N TYR A 232 2.27 1.42 19.65
CA TYR A 232 2.10 0.57 18.46
C TYR A 232 1.27 1.23 17.35
N LEU A 233 0.89 2.50 17.54
CA LEU A 233 0.19 3.27 16.51
C LEU A 233 1.11 3.81 15.45
N HIS A 234 2.38 4.09 15.77
CA HIS A 234 3.29 4.77 14.85
C HIS A 234 4.63 4.07 14.77
N PRO A 235 5.03 3.55 13.59
CA PRO A 235 6.39 3.10 13.36
C PRO A 235 7.41 4.14 13.80
N ARG A 236 8.48 3.69 14.44
CA ARG A 236 9.60 4.54 14.86
C ARG A 236 10.91 3.96 14.34
N ASP A 237 11.97 4.76 14.49
CA ASP A 237 13.32 4.23 14.35
C ASP A 237 13.50 2.99 15.22
N PRO A 238 14.23 1.98 14.75
CA PRO A 238 14.31 0.70 15.41
C PRO A 238 14.93 0.84 16.81
N GLY A 239 14.32 0.13 17.77
CA GLY A 239 14.86 -0.01 19.11
C GLY A 239 16.17 -0.80 19.14
N THR A 240 16.89 -0.69 20.25
CA THR A 240 18.17 -1.40 20.43
C THR A 240 17.99 -2.73 21.15
N VAL A 241 18.93 -3.65 20.97
CA VAL A 241 18.96 -4.90 21.75
C VAL A 241 19.98 -4.74 22.88
N LEU A 242 19.53 -4.95 24.11
CA LEU A 242 20.32 -4.81 25.32
C LEU A 242 20.79 -6.19 25.81
N LYS A 243 22.10 -6.31 26.07
CA LYS A 243 22.69 -7.47 26.74
C LYS A 243 22.36 -7.46 28.23
N GLU A 244 22.62 -8.56 28.92
CA GLU A 244 22.43 -8.68 30.38
C GLU A 244 23.24 -7.65 31.18
N ASP A 245 24.40 -7.22 30.67
CA ASP A 245 25.24 -6.19 31.29
C ASP A 245 24.76 -4.74 31.03
N GLY A 246 23.65 -4.57 30.30
CA GLY A 246 23.09 -3.28 29.91
C GLY A 246 23.78 -2.62 28.71
N SER A 247 24.82 -3.24 28.14
CA SER A 247 25.44 -2.77 26.90
C SER A 247 24.55 -3.08 25.69
N LYS A 248 24.75 -2.34 24.59
CA LYS A 248 23.98 -2.47 23.36
C LYS A 248 24.67 -3.43 22.39
N LEU A 249 23.91 -4.30 21.74
CA LEU A 249 24.40 -5.04 20.58
C LEU A 249 24.65 -4.10 19.39
N ASP A 250 25.64 -4.46 18.58
CA ASP A 250 25.96 -3.70 17.37
C ASP A 250 24.83 -3.85 16.34
N PRO A 251 24.30 -2.75 15.77
CA PRO A 251 23.21 -2.81 14.79
C PRO A 251 23.51 -3.71 13.58
N SER A 252 24.76 -3.73 13.09
CA SER A 252 25.14 -4.57 11.95
C SER A 252 25.02 -6.05 12.30
N SER A 253 25.46 -6.44 13.51
CA SER A 253 25.30 -7.81 14.00
C SER A 253 23.84 -8.23 14.16
N ILE A 254 22.94 -7.28 14.47
CA ILE A 254 21.49 -7.52 14.55
C ILE A 254 20.93 -7.71 13.13
N GLU A 255 21.29 -6.83 12.20
CA GLU A 255 20.84 -6.88 10.79
C GLU A 255 21.19 -8.19 10.07
N GLU A 256 22.34 -8.77 10.39
CA GLU A 256 22.79 -10.05 9.81
C GLU A 256 21.94 -11.23 10.29
N ARG A 257 21.37 -11.13 11.50
CA ARG A 257 20.62 -12.21 12.14
C ARG A 257 19.12 -12.15 11.87
N LEU A 258 18.61 -10.95 11.59
CA LEU A 258 17.20 -10.72 11.35
C LEU A 258 16.71 -11.45 10.08
N PRO A 259 15.52 -12.08 10.12
CA PRO A 259 14.87 -12.62 8.93
C PRO A 259 14.59 -11.52 7.91
N ARG A 260 14.60 -11.86 6.62
CA ARG A 260 14.35 -10.92 5.52
C ARG A 260 13.22 -11.43 4.64
N LEU A 261 12.37 -10.54 4.14
CA LEU A 261 11.34 -10.95 3.18
C LEU A 261 12.00 -11.36 1.86
N SER A 262 11.84 -12.63 1.49
CA SER A 262 12.35 -13.18 0.24
C SER A 262 11.33 -13.00 -0.90
N ARG A 263 10.06 -13.31 -0.62
CA ARG A 263 8.97 -13.20 -1.60
C ARG A 263 7.62 -13.02 -0.91
N CYS A 264 6.65 -12.50 -1.66
CA CYS A 264 5.25 -12.41 -1.27
C CYS A 264 4.38 -12.27 -2.52
N ASN A 265 3.06 -12.32 -2.34
CA ASN A 265 2.09 -11.93 -3.36
C ASN A 265 1.51 -10.55 -3.01
N LEU A 266 1.61 -9.60 -3.95
CA LEU A 266 0.86 -8.35 -3.88
C LEU A 266 -0.48 -8.56 -4.58
N ARG A 267 -1.52 -8.79 -3.80
CA ARG A 267 -2.90 -8.89 -4.30
C ARG A 267 -3.46 -7.50 -4.54
N MET A 268 -3.86 -7.22 -5.78
CA MET A 268 -4.41 -5.93 -6.19
C MET A 268 -5.86 -6.08 -6.61
N HIS A 269 -6.75 -5.35 -5.94
CA HIS A 269 -8.11 -5.18 -6.39
C HIS A 269 -8.13 -3.99 -7.36
N VAL A 270 -8.41 -4.25 -8.64
CA VAL A 270 -8.45 -3.24 -9.70
C VAL A 270 -9.87 -3.10 -10.19
N VAL A 271 -10.37 -1.88 -10.23
CA VAL A 271 -11.77 -1.58 -10.53
C VAL A 271 -11.90 -0.58 -11.67
N ARG A 272 -13.01 -0.69 -12.37
CA ARG A 272 -13.40 0.22 -13.45
C ARG A 272 -14.88 0.51 -13.32
N ARG A 273 -15.25 1.78 -13.13
CA ARG A 273 -16.65 2.20 -12.87
C ARG A 273 -17.55 2.28 -14.13
N GLY A 274 -16.98 2.05 -15.30
CA GLY A 274 -17.68 2.03 -16.57
C GLY A 274 -16.71 1.82 -17.73
N GLN A 275 -17.19 1.31 -18.86
CA GLN A 275 -16.40 0.88 -20.01
C GLN A 275 -15.67 2.03 -20.73
N LEU A 276 -15.97 3.29 -20.41
CA LEU A 276 -15.26 4.47 -20.88
C LEU A 276 -14.33 5.10 -19.82
N LYS A 277 -14.36 4.58 -18.58
CA LYS A 277 -13.49 5.02 -17.48
C LYS A 277 -12.18 4.23 -17.47
N GLN A 278 -11.14 4.78 -16.85
CA GLN A 278 -9.88 4.07 -16.68
C GLN A 278 -10.01 3.01 -15.56
N TRP A 279 -9.19 1.96 -15.66
CA TRP A 279 -8.96 1.04 -14.55
C TRP A 279 -8.14 1.74 -13.48
N THR A 280 -8.47 1.47 -12.23
CA THR A 280 -7.82 2.07 -11.07
C THR A 280 -7.57 1.02 -10.00
N VAL A 281 -6.48 1.17 -9.25
CA VAL A 281 -6.22 0.36 -8.06
C VAL A 281 -7.17 0.82 -6.97
N TYR A 282 -7.97 -0.13 -6.49
CA TYR A 282 -8.91 0.09 -5.41
C TYR A 282 -8.24 -0.16 -4.06
N HIS A 283 -7.70 -1.36 -3.89
CA HIS A 283 -6.98 -1.78 -2.68
C HIS A 283 -5.81 -2.70 -3.04
N VAL A 284 -4.88 -2.81 -2.10
CA VAL A 284 -3.76 -3.74 -2.14
C VAL A 284 -3.76 -4.58 -0.87
N ALA A 285 -3.21 -5.78 -0.93
CA ALA A 285 -2.91 -6.63 0.21
C ALA A 285 -1.62 -7.41 -0.05
N ILE A 286 -0.86 -7.72 0.99
CA ILE A 286 0.24 -8.67 0.93
C ILE A 286 -0.32 -10.03 1.34
N THR A 287 -0.08 -11.07 0.55
CA THR A 287 -0.45 -12.46 0.89
C THR A 287 0.76 -13.37 0.74
N ASP A 288 0.71 -14.52 1.41
CA ASP A 288 1.74 -15.57 1.33
C ASP A 288 3.19 -15.06 1.50
N PRO A 289 3.49 -14.21 2.50
CA PRO A 289 4.86 -13.76 2.72
C PRO A 289 5.76 -14.91 3.14
N VAL A 290 6.96 -14.94 2.57
CA VAL A 290 8.00 -15.91 2.91
C VAL A 290 9.26 -15.16 3.33
N LEU A 291 9.68 -15.41 4.56
CA LEU A 291 10.93 -14.89 5.10
C LEU A 291 12.06 -15.87 4.79
N GLU A 292 13.28 -15.35 4.69
CA GLU A 292 14.51 -16.12 4.75
C GLU A 292 15.22 -15.76 6.05
N THR A 293 15.53 -16.77 6.86
CA THR A 293 16.30 -16.62 8.09
C THR A 293 17.81 -16.52 7.79
N ALA A 294 18.62 -16.13 8.79
CA ALA A 294 20.05 -15.91 8.61
C ALA A 294 20.84 -17.16 8.19
N ASP A 295 20.32 -18.35 8.47
CA ASP A 295 20.85 -19.65 8.03
C ASP A 295 20.42 -20.03 6.60
N GLY A 296 19.62 -19.19 5.93
CA GLY A 296 19.14 -19.40 4.57
C GLY A 296 17.88 -20.26 4.47
N GLN A 297 17.22 -20.61 5.58
CA GLN A 297 15.96 -21.34 5.57
C GLN A 297 14.79 -20.43 5.16
N GLU A 298 13.92 -20.93 4.26
CA GLU A 298 12.64 -20.28 3.98
C GLU A 298 11.61 -20.59 5.09
N LEU A 299 10.97 -19.55 5.60
CA LEU A 299 9.88 -19.61 6.58
C LEU A 299 8.62 -19.01 5.95
N VAL A 300 7.60 -19.84 5.75
CA VAL A 300 6.25 -19.39 5.39
C VAL A 300 5.53 -18.95 6.67
N LEU A 301 4.88 -17.79 6.65
CA LEU A 301 4.23 -17.23 7.84
C LEU A 301 2.77 -17.69 7.93
N ASP A 302 2.52 -18.75 8.70
CA ASP A 302 1.18 -19.35 8.87
C ASP A 302 0.26 -18.49 9.77
N ASN A 303 0.85 -17.76 10.71
CA ASN A 303 0.10 -16.85 11.58
C ASN A 303 -0.19 -15.50 10.93
N TYR A 304 0.43 -15.19 9.79
CA TYR A 304 0.08 -13.99 9.04
C TYR A 304 -1.26 -14.17 8.31
N ARG A 305 -2.26 -13.40 8.75
CA ARG A 305 -3.55 -13.32 8.05
C ARG A 305 -3.70 -11.95 7.42
N PRO A 306 -3.76 -11.85 6.09
CA PRO A 306 -4.06 -10.58 5.46
C PRO A 306 -5.45 -10.12 5.93
N ARG A 307 -5.58 -8.82 6.21
CA ARG A 307 -6.88 -8.24 6.62
C ARG A 307 -7.99 -8.43 5.57
N TYR A 308 -7.60 -8.80 4.35
CA TYR A 308 -8.44 -9.02 3.18
C TYR A 308 -8.14 -10.40 2.56
N ASP A 309 -8.41 -11.47 3.30
CA ASP A 309 -8.07 -12.85 2.90
C ASP A 309 -9.13 -13.54 2.02
N ASN A 310 -10.39 -13.10 2.04
CA ASN A 310 -11.45 -13.89 1.44
C ASN A 310 -11.66 -13.59 -0.05
N ASP A 311 -11.68 -14.65 -0.86
CA ASP A 311 -12.25 -14.74 -2.22
C ASP A 311 -13.71 -14.25 -2.33
N LYS A 312 -14.30 -13.84 -1.21
CA LYS A 312 -15.57 -13.12 -1.10
C LYS A 312 -15.28 -11.70 -0.65
N TRP A 313 -14.82 -10.86 -1.58
CA TRP A 313 -14.84 -9.42 -1.39
C TRP A 313 -16.31 -9.00 -1.22
N ASN A 314 -16.68 -8.53 -0.04
CA ASN A 314 -18.05 -8.06 0.21
C ASN A 314 -18.18 -6.68 -0.46
N PRO A 315 -18.99 -6.51 -1.51
CA PRO A 315 -19.15 -5.22 -2.17
C PRO A 315 -19.82 -4.14 -1.29
N ARG A 316 -20.25 -4.49 -0.07
CA ARG A 316 -20.80 -3.58 0.94
C ARG A 316 -19.78 -3.09 1.97
N ASP A 317 -18.56 -3.62 1.98
CA ASP A 317 -17.45 -3.10 2.78
C ASP A 317 -16.64 -2.09 1.96
#